data_AF-A0A7C3N6Q4-F1
#
_entry.id   AF-A0A7C3N6Q4-F1
#
_cell.length_a   1.000
_cell.length_b   1.000
_cell.length_c   1.000
_cell.angle_alpha   90.00
_cell.angle_beta   90.00
_cell.angle_gamma   90.00
#
_symmetry.space_group_name_H-M   'P 1'
#
loop_
_entity.id
_entity.type
_entity.pdbx_description
1 polymer ?
#
loop_
_entity_poly.entity_id
_entity_poly.type
_entity_poly.pdbx_seq_one_letter_code
_entity_poly.pdbx_strand_id
1 'polypeptide(L)' 'MSKRTEQLARLRQMSDAELVQELENAYRELFNLNQQKALGKGVVERPHRIRELKKTIARIKTILRERELLRVGY' A
#
# COMPACT_ATOMS: atom_id res chain seq x y z
N MET A 1 -12.02 -17.44 -3.92
CA MET A 1 -10.71 -16.75 -3.94
C MET A 1 -10.74 -15.62 -2.91
N SER A 2 -9.72 -15.49 -2.05
CA SER A 2 -9.69 -14.44 -1.02
C SER A 2 -9.32 -13.09 -1.64
N LYS A 3 -10.00 -11.99 -1.31
CA LYS A 3 -9.70 -10.62 -1.82
C LYS A 3 -8.21 -10.24 -1.74
N ARG A 4 -7.48 -10.83 -0.80
CA ARG A 4 -6.03 -10.63 -0.60
C ARG A 4 -5.17 -11.22 -1.72
N THR A 5 -5.50 -12.42 -2.23
CA THR A 5 -4.68 -13.09 -3.26
C THR A 5 -4.81 -12.38 -4.60
N GLU A 6 -6.01 -11.88 -4.88
CA GLU A 6 -6.33 -11.11 -6.08
C GLU A 6 -5.62 -9.76 -6.09
N GLN A 7 -5.58 -9.06 -4.94
CA GLN A 7 -4.82 -7.82 -4.78
C GLN A 7 -3.31 -8.03 -5.03
N LEU A 8 -2.74 -9.13 -4.53
CA LEU A 8 -1.32 -9.45 -4.72
C LEU A 8 -0.99 -9.76 -6.18
N ALA A 9 -1.84 -10.52 -6.86
CA ALA A 9 -1.67 -10.81 -8.28
C ALA A 9 -1.71 -9.52 -9.11
N ARG A 10 -2.66 -8.62 -8.81
CA ARG A 10 -2.77 -7.32 -9.48
C ARG A 10 -1.53 -6.46 -9.29
N LEU A 11 -1.03 -6.32 -8.05
CA LEU A 11 0.19 -5.54 -7.77
C LEU A 11 1.41 -6.11 -8.50
N ARG A 12 1.52 -7.44 -8.64
CA ARG A 12 2.63 -8.06 -9.38
C ARG A 12 2.56 -7.85 -10.90
N GLN A 13 1.39 -7.62 -11.46
CA GLN A 13 1.19 -7.35 -12.88
C GLN A 13 1.45 -5.87 -13.25
N MET A 14 1.38 -4.96 -12.29
CA MET A 14 1.64 -3.53 -12.51
C MET A 14 3.12 -3.25 -12.82
N SER A 15 3.38 -2.22 -13.60
CA SER A 15 4.73 -1.71 -13.85
C SER A 15 5.35 -1.06 -12.61
N ASP A 16 6.68 -0.87 -12.60
CA ASP A 16 7.36 -0.22 -11.47
C ASP A 16 6.85 1.22 -11.26
N ALA A 17 6.59 1.96 -12.34
CA ALA A 17 6.05 3.32 -12.27
C ALA A 17 4.64 3.35 -11.66
N GLU A 18 3.76 2.42 -12.07
CA GLU A 18 2.42 2.30 -11.50
C GLU A 18 2.46 1.89 -10.02
N LEU A 19 3.38 1.00 -9.64
CA LEU A 19 3.57 0.61 -8.25
C LEU A 19 4.03 1.80 -7.38
N VAL A 20 4.93 2.64 -7.90
CA VAL A 20 5.35 3.87 -7.21
C VAL A 20 4.19 4.85 -7.09
N GLN A 21 3.39 5.02 -8.14
CA GLN A 21 2.21 5.90 -8.10
C GLN A 21 1.17 5.41 -7.07
N GLU A 22 0.90 4.10 -7.03
CA GLU A 22 -0.01 3.50 -6.07
C GLU A 22 0.52 3.60 -4.63
N LEU A 23 1.85 3.49 -4.45
CA LEU A 23 2.52 3.71 -3.18
C LEU A 23 2.29 5.14 -2.67
N GLU A 24 2.49 6.16 -3.53
CA GLU A 24 2.22 7.56 -3.17
C GLU A 24 0.76 7.78 -2.81
N ASN A 25 -0.17 7.23 -3.58
CA ASN A 25 -1.60 7.35 -3.31
C ASN A 25 -1.96 6.74 -1.95
N ALA A 26 -1.42 5.57 -1.64
CA ALA A 26 -1.62 4.91 -0.35
C ALA A 26 -1.02 5.72 0.82
N TYR A 27 0.12 6.39 0.61
CA TYR A 27 0.70 7.30 1.60
C TYR A 27 -0.15 8.54 1.83
N ARG A 28 -0.69 9.16 0.77
CA ARG A 28 -1.60 10.30 0.88
C ARG A 28 -2.88 9.92 1.62
N GLU A 29 -3.50 8.78 1.29
CA GLU A 29 -4.69 8.28 1.98
C GLU A 29 -4.40 8.02 3.46
N LEU A 30 -3.25 7.40 3.77
CA LEU A 30 -2.82 7.14 5.15
C LEU A 30 -2.60 8.45 5.93
N PHE A 31 -1.98 9.46 5.31
CA PHE A 31 -1.80 10.77 5.92
C PHE A 31 -3.15 11.41 6.23
N ASN A 32 -4.07 11.46 5.27
CA ASN A 32 -5.40 12.00 5.46
C ASN A 32 -6.16 11.31 6.60
N LEU A 33 -6.10 9.98 6.68
CA LEU A 33 -6.72 9.21 7.76
C LEU A 33 -6.06 9.46 9.12
N ASN A 34 -4.74 9.65 9.16
CA ASN A 34 -4.03 10.01 10.39
C ASN A 34 -4.39 11.43 10.84
N GLN A 35 -4.52 12.39 9.92
CA GLN A 35 -4.95 13.75 10.22
C GLN A 35 -6.38 13.76 10.76
N GLN A 36 -7.31 13.01 10.14
CA GLN A 36 -8.68 12.86 10.63
C GLN A 36 -8.73 12.24 12.04
N LYS A 37 -7.87 11.26 12.31
CA LYS A 37 -7.72 10.66 13.64
C LYS A 37 -7.19 11.67 14.66
N ALA A 38 -6.18 12.46 14.29
CA ALA A 38 -5.56 13.46 15.15
C ALA A 38 -6.53 14.61 15.50
N LEU A 39 -7.38 15.01 14.54
CA LEU A 39 -8.39 16.06 14.71
C LEU A 39 -9.58 15.64 15.58
N GLY A 40 -9.59 14.43 16.13
CA GLY A 40 -10.53 14.06 17.19
C GLY A 40 -12.01 14.05 16.77
N LYS A 41 -12.33 13.88 15.49
CA LYS A 41 -13.70 13.46 15.10
C LYS A 41 -13.91 12.07 15.69
N GLY A 42 -14.64 12.00 16.81
CA GLY A 42 -14.70 10.92 17.81
C GLY A 42 -15.05 9.50 17.35
N VAL A 43 -15.10 9.23 16.05
CA VAL A 43 -15.09 7.89 15.47
C VAL A 43 -14.25 8.00 14.20
N VAL A 44 -13.03 7.43 14.19
CA VAL A 44 -12.34 7.19 12.92
C VAL A 44 -13.25 6.27 12.14
N GLU A 45 -13.86 6.74 11.05
CA GLU A 45 -14.88 5.96 10.31
C GLU A 45 -14.36 4.59 9.87
N ARG A 46 -13.05 4.48 9.63
CA ARG A 46 -12.41 3.27 9.09
C ARG A 46 -11.05 2.98 9.71
N PRO A 47 -10.98 2.53 10.98
CA PRO A 47 -9.71 2.21 11.63
C PRO A 47 -9.04 0.98 11.01
N HIS A 48 -9.84 0.06 10.46
CA HIS A 48 -9.38 -1.09 9.69
C HIS A 48 -8.61 -0.66 8.42
N ARG A 49 -9.02 0.44 7.78
CA ARG A 49 -8.41 0.94 6.54
C ARG A 49 -6.96 1.38 6.74
N ILE A 50 -6.64 2.00 7.87
CA ILE A 50 -5.26 2.36 8.24
C ILE A 50 -4.36 1.10 8.23
N ARG A 51 -4.85 0.00 8.80
CA ARG A 51 -4.08 -1.27 8.83
C ARG A 51 -3.96 -1.89 7.44
N GLU A 52 -4.98 -1.78 6.60
CA GLU A 52 -4.96 -2.25 5.22
C GLU A 52 -3.99 -1.45 4.34
N LEU A 53 -3.98 -0.13 4.46
CA LEU A 53 -3.07 0.75 3.72
C LEU A 53 -1.63 0.47 4.10
N LYS A 54 -1.31 0.34 5.39
CA LYS A 54 0.04 -0.05 5.85
C LYS A 54 0.48 -1.39 5.26
N LYS A 55 -0.41 -2.38 5.22
CA LYS A 55 -0.12 -3.69 4.58
C LYS A 55 0.06 -3.57 3.07
N THR A 56 -0.71 -2.72 2.41
CA THR A 56 -0.61 -2.49 0.96
C THR A 56 0.72 -1.83 0.61
N ILE A 57 1.10 -0.77 1.34
CA ILE A 57 2.42 -0.12 1.22
C ILE A 57 3.55 -1.13 1.41
N ALA A 58 3.49 -1.96 2.46
CA ALA A 58 4.50 -2.98 2.72
C ALA A 58 4.64 -3.96 1.55
N ARG A 59 3.53 -4.45 0.99
CA ARG A 59 3.54 -5.37 -0.16
C ARG A 59 4.12 -4.73 -1.42
N ILE A 60 3.76 -3.48 -1.71
CA ILE A 60 4.31 -2.76 -2.87
C ILE A 60 5.82 -2.61 -2.73
N LYS A 61 6.31 -2.19 -1.55
CA LYS A 61 7.75 -2.10 -1.27
C LYS A 61 8.47 -3.43 -1.41
N THR A 62 7.86 -4.51 -0.93
CA THR A 62 8.43 -5.86 -1.09
C THR A 62 8.58 -6.22 -2.57
N ILE A 63 7.55 -6.01 -3.40
CA ILE A 63 7.61 -6.31 -4.84
C ILE A 63 8.67 -5.47 -5.55
N LEU A 64 8.73 -4.16 -5.25
CA LEU A 64 9.76 -3.27 -5.82
C LEU A 64 11.17 -3.74 -5.44
N ARG A 65 11.38 -4.14 -4.18
CA ARG A 65 12.67 -4.66 -3.72
C ARG A 65 13.01 -6.02 -4.34
N GLU A 66 12.03 -6.92 -4.47
CA GLU A 66 12.20 -8.20 -5.17
C GLU A 66 12.66 -7.98 -6.62
N ARG A 67 12.03 -7.04 -7.34
CA ARG A 67 12.42 -6.67 -8.71
C ARG A 67 13.81 -6.04 -8.78
N GLU A 68 14.13 -5.17 -7.84
CA GLU A 68 15.45 -4.55 -7.73
C GLU A 68 16.55 -5.59 -7.50
N LEU A 69 16.34 -6.54 -6.56
CA LEU A 69 17.29 -7.62 -6.28
C LEU A 69 17.51 -8.53 -7.50
N LEU A 70 16.44 -8.87 -8.22
CA LEU A 70 16.54 -9.64 -9.47
C LEU A 70 17.32 -8.89 -10.55
N ARG A 71 17.17 -7.56 -10.61
CA ARG A 71 17.88 -6.72 -11.60
C ARG A 71 19.37 -6.57 -11.28
N VAL A 72 19.73 -6.53 -10.00
CA VAL A 72 21.11 -6.30 -9.55
C VAL A 72 21.97 -7.58 -9.62
N GLY A 73 21.36 -8.77 -9.72
CA GLY A 73 22.07 -10.01 -10.07
C GLY A 73 23.22 -10.33 -9.11
N TYR A 74 22.88 -10.73 -7.88
CA TYR A 74 23.80 -11.44 -6.98
C TYR A 74 23.55 -12.94 -7.04
#